data_AF-A0A4Q3UQ81-F1
#
_entry.id   AF-A0A4Q3UQ81-F1
#
_cell.length_a   1.000
_cell.length_b   1.000
_cell.length_c   1.000
_cell.angle_alpha   90.00
_cell.angle_beta   90.00
_cell.angle_gamma   90.00
#
_symmetry.space_group_name_H-M   'P 1'
#
loop_
_entity.id
_entity.type
_entity.pdbx_description
1 polymer ?
#
loop_
_entity_poly.entity_id
_entity_poly.type
_entity_poly.pdbx_seq_one_letter_code
_entity_poly.pdbx_strand_id
1 'polypeptide(L)'
;RLAYGPTLFKLIAGKGSLGALTRAEVTKLDAGGWFDTKYAGERLPTLAEVIKALGEFGLSANVEIKQHKHHKSLDQLVRAVQADINKRGPKTEIMISSFDPEALKAMHALEPDLEMAMLWWKAPEDWAAQMQLIPATTMHVNYKTLSIGMLEETSKNGIKVRAWTCNNPVELVSFWDAGLTGVITDNPKLFLG
;
A
#
# COMPACT_ATOMS: atom_id res chain seq x y z
N ARG A 1 2.02 -11.94 -7.68
CA ARG A 1 2.12 -12.42 -6.27
C ARG A 1 2.50 -11.22 -5.42
N LEU A 2 2.02 -11.18 -4.18
CA LEU A 2 2.40 -10.12 -3.26
C LEU A 2 3.83 -10.34 -2.80
N ALA A 3 4.64 -9.30 -2.91
CA ALA A 3 5.99 -9.29 -2.38
C ALA A 3 6.21 -7.96 -1.69
N TYR A 4 6.75 -8.05 -0.47
CA TYR A 4 7.15 -6.90 0.31
C TYR A 4 8.45 -6.31 -0.24
N GLY A 5 8.88 -5.19 0.34
CA GLY A 5 10.07 -4.46 -0.09
C GLY A 5 11.33 -5.34 -0.27
N PRO A 6 12.34 -4.84 -1.00
CA PRO A 6 13.50 -5.62 -1.43
C PRO A 6 14.27 -6.31 -0.29
N THR A 7 14.22 -5.77 0.93
CA THR A 7 14.82 -6.38 2.12
C THR A 7 14.12 -7.68 2.53
N LEU A 8 12.79 -7.67 2.60
CA LEU A 8 12.02 -8.87 2.96
C LEU A 8 12.09 -9.92 1.84
N PHE A 9 12.07 -9.48 0.57
CA PHE A 9 12.27 -10.43 -0.52
C PHE A 9 13.65 -11.12 -0.45
N LYS A 10 14.72 -10.42 -0.07
CA LYS A 10 16.04 -11.05 0.14
C LYS A 10 16.04 -12.05 1.29
N LEU A 11 15.24 -11.84 2.33
CA LEU A 11 15.11 -12.79 3.43
C LEU A 11 14.38 -14.07 3.00
N ILE A 12 13.40 -13.95 2.10
CA ILE A 12 12.59 -15.05 1.59
C ILE A 12 13.29 -15.84 0.47
N ALA A 13 13.92 -15.14 -0.47
CA ALA A 13 14.49 -15.74 -1.68
C ALA A 13 16.04 -15.83 -1.66
N GLY A 14 16.69 -15.38 -0.58
CA GLY A 14 18.14 -15.29 -0.49
C GLY A 14 18.73 -14.21 -1.41
N LYS A 15 19.81 -14.56 -2.14
CA LYS A 15 20.46 -13.66 -3.10
C LYS A 15 19.73 -13.70 -4.45
N GLY A 16 18.73 -12.86 -4.64
CA GLY A 16 18.02 -12.75 -5.92
C GLY A 16 17.01 -11.60 -5.96
N SER A 17 16.44 -11.35 -7.14
CA SER A 17 15.31 -10.42 -7.32
C SER A 17 14.08 -11.19 -7.78
N LEU A 18 12.88 -10.77 -7.34
CA LEU A 18 11.64 -11.47 -7.68
C LEU A 18 11.43 -11.57 -9.19
N GLY A 19 11.79 -10.51 -9.93
CA GLY A 19 11.67 -10.47 -11.38
C GLY A 19 12.56 -11.45 -12.14
N ALA A 20 13.53 -12.09 -11.47
CA ALA A 20 14.40 -13.10 -12.06
C ALA A 20 13.88 -14.53 -11.87
N LEU A 21 12.87 -14.74 -11.02
CA LEU A 21 12.32 -16.06 -10.72
C LEU A 21 11.12 -16.37 -11.60
N THR A 22 11.03 -17.63 -12.05
CA THR A 22 9.84 -18.17 -12.69
C THR A 22 8.70 -18.36 -11.68
N ARG A 23 7.46 -18.43 -12.16
CA ARG A 23 6.30 -18.73 -11.31
C ARG A 23 6.46 -20.02 -10.51
N ALA A 24 7.06 -21.04 -11.09
CA ALA A 24 7.31 -22.32 -10.44
C ALA A 24 8.32 -22.19 -9.28
N GLU A 25 9.37 -21.41 -9.48
CA GLU A 25 10.36 -21.12 -8.43
C GLU A 25 9.76 -20.29 -7.29
N VAL A 26 9.02 -19.23 -7.61
CA VAL A 26 8.37 -18.40 -6.58
C VAL A 26 7.39 -19.21 -5.72
N THR A 27 6.74 -20.22 -6.30
CA THR A 27 5.77 -21.07 -5.58
C THR A 27 6.45 -22.02 -4.59
N LYS A 28 7.75 -22.27 -4.72
CA LYS A 28 8.54 -23.13 -3.83
C LYS A 28 9.21 -22.36 -2.68
N LEU A 29 9.13 -21.03 -2.67
CA LEU A 29 9.75 -20.20 -1.64
C LEU A 29 9.02 -20.33 -0.30
N ASP A 30 9.81 -20.45 0.77
CA ASP A 30 9.34 -20.31 2.15
C ASP A 30 9.35 -18.83 2.53
N ALA A 31 8.15 -18.27 2.70
CA ALA A 31 7.91 -16.88 3.04
C ALA A 31 7.86 -16.59 4.54
N GLY A 32 7.87 -17.63 5.39
CA GLY A 32 7.65 -17.49 6.83
C GLY A 32 8.80 -17.93 7.72
N GLY A 33 9.60 -18.93 7.28
CA GLY A 33 10.66 -19.52 8.09
C GLY A 33 11.78 -18.56 8.50
N TRP A 34 11.98 -17.46 7.75
CA TRP A 34 12.93 -16.41 8.13
C TRP A 34 12.46 -15.57 9.34
N PHE A 35 11.15 -15.50 9.60
CA PHE A 35 10.57 -14.70 10.68
C PHE A 35 10.50 -15.50 11.98
N ASP A 36 9.97 -16.72 11.92
CA ASP A 36 9.84 -17.64 13.06
C ASP A 36 9.67 -19.07 12.50
N THR A 37 10.28 -20.07 13.13
CA THR A 37 10.21 -21.47 12.69
C THR A 37 8.78 -22.01 12.69
N LYS A 38 7.88 -21.45 13.48
CA LYS A 38 6.45 -21.82 13.47
C LYS A 38 5.72 -21.46 12.16
N TYR A 39 6.30 -20.58 11.33
CA TYR A 39 5.78 -20.23 10.01
C TYR A 39 6.59 -20.85 8.87
N ALA A 40 7.45 -21.83 9.16
CA ALA A 40 8.18 -22.55 8.13
C ALA A 40 7.21 -23.24 7.16
N GLY A 41 7.51 -23.13 5.86
CA GLY A 41 6.70 -23.66 4.77
C GLY A 41 5.56 -22.76 4.30
N GLU A 42 5.35 -21.60 4.92
CA GLU A 42 4.40 -20.60 4.43
C GLU A 42 4.77 -20.14 3.03
N ARG A 43 3.77 -20.01 2.15
CA ARG A 43 3.99 -19.64 0.73
C ARG A 43 3.73 -18.16 0.51
N LEU A 44 4.38 -17.58 -0.49
CA LEU A 44 4.03 -16.23 -0.96
C LEU A 44 2.61 -16.22 -1.56
N PRO A 45 1.64 -15.49 -0.99
CA PRO A 45 0.30 -15.48 -1.51
C PRO A 45 0.18 -14.64 -2.80
N THR A 46 -0.84 -14.94 -3.59
CA THR A 46 -1.32 -14.07 -4.67
C THR A 46 -2.14 -12.92 -4.09
N LEU A 47 -2.32 -11.86 -4.87
CA LEU A 47 -3.16 -10.73 -4.45
C LEU A 47 -4.62 -11.20 -4.28
N ALA A 48 -5.13 -12.01 -5.21
CA ALA A 48 -6.47 -12.58 -5.12
C ALA A 48 -6.71 -13.40 -3.83
N GLU A 49 -5.74 -14.23 -3.42
CA GLU A 49 -5.83 -15.01 -2.17
C GLU A 49 -5.93 -14.09 -0.94
N VAL A 50 -5.11 -13.02 -0.88
CA VAL A 50 -5.14 -12.07 0.24
C VAL A 50 -6.44 -11.28 0.27
N ILE A 51 -6.91 -10.77 -0.87
CA ILE A 51 -8.17 -10.01 -0.92
C ILE A 51 -9.35 -10.88 -0.50
N LYS A 52 -9.39 -12.14 -0.95
CA LYS A 52 -10.43 -13.09 -0.53
C LYS A 52 -10.40 -13.30 0.99
N ALA A 53 -9.21 -13.56 1.55
CA ALA A 53 -9.06 -13.77 2.98
C ALA A 53 -9.46 -12.53 3.80
N LEU A 54 -9.07 -11.33 3.38
CA LEU A 54 -9.49 -10.09 4.04
C LEU A 54 -11.02 -9.94 4.05
N GLY A 55 -11.67 -10.25 2.93
CA GLY A 55 -13.14 -10.23 2.84
C GLY A 55 -13.84 -11.21 3.78
N GLU A 56 -13.26 -12.40 4.00
CA GLU A 56 -13.78 -13.39 4.96
C GLU A 56 -13.74 -12.86 6.41
N PHE A 57 -12.82 -11.96 6.72
CA PHE A 57 -12.74 -11.26 8.01
C PHE A 57 -13.50 -9.92 8.05
N GLY A 58 -14.21 -9.55 6.98
CA GLY A 58 -14.89 -8.27 6.89
C GLY A 58 -13.93 -7.07 6.79
N LEU A 59 -12.69 -7.30 6.37
CA LEU A 59 -11.66 -6.28 6.21
C LEU A 59 -11.60 -5.79 4.76
N SER A 60 -11.10 -4.57 4.60
CA SER A 60 -10.80 -3.93 3.31
C SER A 60 -9.29 -3.87 3.09
N ALA A 61 -8.85 -3.52 1.87
CA ALA A 61 -7.43 -3.52 1.52
C ALA A 61 -6.95 -2.17 0.97
N ASN A 62 -5.78 -1.72 1.43
CA ASN A 62 -4.96 -0.76 0.70
C ASN A 62 -3.91 -1.54 -0.12
N VAL A 63 -4.02 -1.52 -1.45
CA VAL A 63 -3.11 -2.21 -2.36
C VAL A 63 -2.12 -1.21 -2.94
N GLU A 64 -0.85 -1.33 -2.52
CA GLU A 64 0.23 -0.50 -3.04
C GLU A 64 0.76 -1.06 -4.38
N ILE A 65 0.66 -0.29 -5.47
CA ILE A 65 1.24 -0.64 -6.77
C ILE A 65 2.69 -0.15 -6.81
N LYS A 66 3.63 -1.07 -7.01
CA LYS A 66 5.06 -0.78 -7.16
C LYS A 66 5.54 -1.15 -8.55
N GLN A 67 5.88 -0.14 -9.36
CA GLN A 67 6.61 -0.40 -10.59
C GLN A 67 8.10 -0.59 -10.27
N HIS A 68 8.63 -1.76 -10.60
CA HIS A 68 10.04 -2.08 -10.49
C HIS A 68 10.70 -2.10 -11.88
N LYS A 69 12.03 -1.91 -11.92
CA LYS A 69 12.80 -1.87 -13.18
C LYS A 69 12.63 -3.10 -14.08
N HIS A 70 12.25 -4.25 -13.52
CA HIS A 70 12.04 -5.48 -14.29
C HIS A 70 10.64 -5.58 -14.91
N HIS A 71 9.69 -4.72 -14.51
CA HIS A 71 8.37 -4.67 -15.15
C HIS A 71 8.52 -4.02 -16.52
N LYS A 72 8.08 -4.75 -17.55
CA LYS A 72 8.18 -4.31 -18.95
C LYS A 72 7.08 -3.33 -19.35
N SER A 73 5.96 -3.34 -18.63
CA SER A 73 4.78 -2.52 -18.93
C SER A 73 4.00 -2.21 -17.66
N LEU A 74 3.73 -0.92 -17.44
CA LEU A 74 2.84 -0.47 -16.38
C LEU A 74 1.40 -0.93 -16.65
N ASP A 75 0.93 -0.85 -17.89
CA ASP A 75 -0.42 -1.32 -18.28
C ASP A 75 -0.63 -2.81 -17.92
N GLN A 76 0.36 -3.67 -18.21
CA GLN A 76 0.28 -5.09 -17.84
C GLN A 76 0.22 -5.29 -16.32
N LEU A 77 1.00 -4.52 -15.55
CA LEU A 77 0.99 -4.59 -14.09
C LEU A 77 -0.37 -4.16 -13.53
N VAL A 78 -0.88 -3.02 -13.97
CA VAL A 78 -2.16 -2.46 -13.50
C VAL A 78 -3.32 -3.38 -13.88
N ARG A 79 -3.36 -3.93 -15.11
CA ARG A 79 -4.38 -4.91 -15.49
C ARG A 79 -4.32 -6.21 -14.69
N ALA A 80 -3.12 -6.67 -14.33
CA ALA A 80 -2.97 -7.83 -13.47
C ALA A 80 -3.50 -7.56 -12.05
N VAL A 81 -3.24 -6.36 -11.51
CA VAL A 81 -3.81 -5.92 -10.23
C VAL A 81 -5.34 -5.82 -10.32
N GLN A 82 -5.86 -5.16 -11.36
CA GLN A 82 -7.30 -5.02 -11.62
C GLN A 82 -8.00 -6.40 -11.64
N ALA A 83 -7.45 -7.35 -12.40
CA ALA A 83 -8.01 -8.69 -12.52
C ALA A 83 -8.07 -9.44 -11.18
N ASP A 84 -7.14 -9.19 -10.25
CA ASP A 84 -7.15 -9.78 -8.92
C ASP A 84 -8.07 -9.06 -7.95
N ILE A 85 -8.13 -7.72 -7.96
CA ILE A 85 -9.04 -6.94 -7.09
C ILE A 85 -10.51 -7.12 -7.49
N ASN A 86 -10.82 -7.44 -8.75
CA ASN A 86 -12.19 -7.69 -9.20
C ASN A 86 -12.75 -9.05 -8.75
N LYS A 87 -11.93 -9.87 -8.08
CA LYS A 87 -12.37 -11.11 -7.41
C LYS A 87 -12.81 -10.88 -5.95
N ARG A 88 -12.81 -9.63 -5.48
CA ARG A 88 -13.18 -9.27 -4.11
C ARG A 88 -14.66 -9.54 -3.82
N GLY A 89 -14.97 -9.76 -2.54
CA GLY A 89 -16.36 -9.80 -2.08
C GLY A 89 -17.03 -8.42 -2.16
N PRO A 90 -18.36 -8.34 -2.20
CA PRO A 90 -19.10 -7.09 -2.40
C PRO A 90 -18.96 -6.07 -1.25
N LYS A 91 -18.45 -6.51 -0.09
CA LYS A 91 -18.20 -5.65 1.08
C LYS A 91 -16.71 -5.36 1.31
N THR A 92 -15.84 -5.90 0.46
CA THR A 92 -14.40 -5.70 0.57
C THR A 92 -14.06 -4.45 -0.25
N GLU A 93 -13.82 -3.33 0.43
CA GLU A 93 -13.39 -2.12 -0.25
C GLU A 93 -11.90 -2.21 -0.60
N ILE A 94 -11.54 -1.58 -1.73
CA ILE A 94 -10.15 -1.50 -2.19
C ILE A 94 -9.79 -0.03 -2.34
N MET A 95 -8.69 0.35 -1.70
CA MET A 95 -7.94 1.55 -2.01
C MET A 95 -6.69 1.17 -2.80
N ILE A 96 -6.34 1.99 -3.78
CA ILE A 96 -5.08 1.86 -4.51
C ILE A 96 -4.12 2.94 -4.04
N SER A 97 -2.85 2.58 -3.83
CA SER A 97 -1.85 3.56 -3.47
C SER A 97 -0.54 3.36 -4.23
N SER A 98 0.22 4.42 -4.49
CA SER A 98 1.52 4.32 -5.15
C SER A 98 2.38 5.54 -4.92
N PHE A 99 3.71 5.37 -4.98
CA PHE A 99 4.67 6.48 -5.14
C PHE A 99 4.76 6.96 -6.60
N ASP A 100 4.17 6.22 -7.54
CA ASP A 100 4.18 6.53 -8.96
C ASP A 100 2.82 7.10 -9.39
N PRO A 101 2.75 8.41 -9.73
CA PRO A 101 1.49 9.03 -10.15
C PRO A 101 0.95 8.43 -11.44
N GLU A 102 1.81 7.89 -12.32
CA GLU A 102 1.36 7.25 -13.56
C GLU A 102 0.67 5.92 -13.29
N ALA A 103 1.07 5.20 -12.23
CA ALA A 103 0.37 3.99 -11.80
C ALA A 103 -1.04 4.28 -11.30
N LEU A 104 -1.23 5.40 -10.58
CA LEU A 104 -2.56 5.85 -10.14
C LEU A 104 -3.42 6.27 -11.33
N LYS A 105 -2.89 7.07 -12.26
CA LYS A 105 -3.60 7.46 -13.49
C LYS A 105 -4.01 6.25 -14.33
N ALA A 106 -3.10 5.29 -14.51
CA ALA A 106 -3.37 4.08 -15.26
C ALA A 106 -4.45 3.20 -14.59
N MET A 107 -4.44 3.10 -13.26
CA MET A 107 -5.50 2.38 -12.54
C MET A 107 -6.83 3.12 -12.60
N HIS A 108 -6.83 4.45 -12.45
CA HIS A 108 -8.06 5.26 -12.49
C HIS A 108 -8.74 5.20 -13.85
N ALA A 109 -7.97 5.10 -14.94
CA ALA A 109 -8.52 4.90 -16.28
C ALA A 109 -9.28 3.54 -16.43
N LEU A 110 -8.96 2.55 -15.59
CA LEU A 110 -9.60 1.23 -15.60
C LEU A 110 -10.72 1.12 -14.56
N GLU A 111 -10.54 1.76 -13.40
CA GLU A 111 -11.41 1.66 -12.22
C GLU A 111 -11.57 3.08 -11.60
N PRO A 112 -12.40 3.95 -12.21
CA PRO A 112 -12.46 5.38 -11.85
C PRO A 112 -13.02 5.65 -10.45
N ASP A 113 -13.79 4.72 -9.90
CA ASP A 113 -14.48 4.88 -8.61
C ASP A 113 -13.64 4.43 -7.40
N LEU A 114 -12.46 3.83 -7.62
CA LEU A 114 -11.61 3.40 -6.51
C LEU A 114 -11.03 4.59 -5.74
N GLU A 115 -11.03 4.50 -4.41
CA GLU A 115 -10.29 5.46 -3.58
C GLU A 115 -8.79 5.30 -3.85
N MET A 116 -8.09 6.42 -4.07
CA MET A 116 -6.65 6.40 -4.37
C MET A 116 -5.86 7.30 -3.44
N ALA A 117 -4.63 6.85 -3.14
CA ALA A 117 -3.69 7.58 -2.30
C ALA A 117 -2.31 7.75 -2.96
N MET A 118 -1.86 9.01 -3.06
CA MET A 118 -0.50 9.33 -3.48
C MET A 118 0.47 9.15 -2.30
N LEU A 119 1.54 8.38 -2.50
CA LEU A 119 2.58 8.18 -1.48
C LEU A 119 3.72 9.17 -1.68
N TRP A 120 4.12 9.79 -0.58
CA TRP A 120 5.37 10.54 -0.51
C TRP A 120 6.12 10.19 0.76
N TRP A 121 7.46 10.24 0.72
CA TRP A 121 8.22 10.22 1.97
C TRP A 121 7.92 11.48 2.78
N LYS A 122 8.10 12.64 2.15
CA LYS A 122 7.65 13.96 2.62
C LYS A 122 6.87 14.58 1.47
N ALA A 123 5.68 15.12 1.76
CA ALA A 123 4.92 15.86 0.76
C ALA A 123 5.78 17.04 0.22
N PRO A 124 5.84 17.26 -1.10
CA PRO A 124 6.56 18.40 -1.64
C PRO A 124 5.81 19.70 -1.33
N GLU A 125 6.47 20.86 -1.45
CA GLU A 125 5.83 22.16 -1.17
C GLU A 125 4.66 22.45 -2.10
N ASP A 126 4.75 22.00 -3.35
CA ASP A 126 3.73 22.12 -4.38
C ASP A 126 2.73 20.94 -4.40
N TRP A 127 2.60 20.19 -3.29
CA TRP A 127 1.74 19.00 -3.22
C TRP A 127 0.31 19.27 -3.71
N ALA A 128 -0.25 20.45 -3.42
CA ALA A 128 -1.62 20.80 -3.80
C ALA A 128 -1.78 20.87 -5.33
N ALA A 129 -0.80 21.47 -6.02
CA ALA A 129 -0.78 21.53 -7.48
C ALA A 129 -0.58 20.12 -8.08
N GLN A 130 0.25 19.28 -7.47
CA GLN A 130 0.43 17.90 -7.94
C GLN A 130 -0.84 17.05 -7.75
N MET A 131 -1.53 17.19 -6.61
CA MET A 131 -2.76 16.47 -6.32
C MET A 131 -3.90 16.84 -7.29
N GLN A 132 -3.91 18.04 -7.89
CA GLN A 132 -4.86 18.38 -8.95
C GLN A 132 -4.66 17.57 -10.25
N LEU A 133 -3.46 17.03 -10.47
CA LEU A 133 -3.09 16.26 -11.66
C LEU A 133 -3.13 14.75 -11.44
N ILE A 134 -3.34 14.31 -10.21
CA ILE A 134 -3.33 12.91 -9.80
C ILE A 134 -4.76 12.55 -9.38
N PRO A 135 -5.34 11.44 -9.86
CA PRO A 135 -6.70 11.05 -9.50
C PRO A 135 -6.75 10.44 -8.09
N ALA A 136 -6.37 11.21 -7.08
CA ALA A 136 -6.32 10.79 -5.69
C ALA A 136 -6.90 11.89 -4.79
N THR A 137 -7.57 11.46 -3.71
CA THR A 137 -8.12 12.34 -2.67
C THR A 137 -7.48 12.07 -1.31
N THR A 138 -6.45 11.22 -1.29
CA THR A 138 -5.71 10.85 -0.08
C THR A 138 -4.20 10.96 -0.32
N MET A 139 -3.46 11.35 0.70
CA MET A 139 -2.00 11.31 0.77
C MET A 139 -1.57 10.32 1.84
N HIS A 140 -0.58 9.50 1.50
CA HIS A 140 0.12 8.63 2.44
C HIS A 140 1.54 9.15 2.64
N VAL A 141 1.85 9.70 3.82
CA VAL A 141 3.17 10.33 4.10
C VAL A 141 3.93 9.66 5.22
N ASN A 142 5.26 9.83 5.26
CA ASN A 142 6.02 9.38 6.42
C ASN A 142 5.59 10.15 7.66
N TYR A 143 5.25 9.46 8.75
CA TYR A 143 4.73 10.08 9.96
C TYR A 143 5.68 11.13 10.57
N LYS A 144 7.01 10.98 10.39
CA LYS A 144 8.03 11.91 10.87
C LYS A 144 8.04 13.24 10.13
N THR A 145 7.27 13.35 9.04
CA THR A 145 7.19 14.55 8.21
C THR A 145 5.89 15.32 8.40
N LEU A 146 5.00 14.80 9.26
CA LEU A 146 3.76 15.48 9.62
C LEU A 146 4.03 16.81 10.30
N SER A 147 3.18 17.77 10.00
CA SER A 147 3.06 19.02 10.75
C SER A 147 1.57 19.36 10.86
N ILE A 148 1.21 20.07 11.93
CA ILE A 148 -0.17 20.53 12.14
C ILE A 148 -0.62 21.39 10.95
N GLY A 149 0.23 22.33 10.51
CA GLY A 149 -0.08 23.19 9.35
C GLY A 149 -0.36 22.42 8.06
N MET A 150 0.40 21.36 7.76
CA MET A 150 0.15 20.51 6.59
C MET A 150 -1.22 19.80 6.70
N LEU A 151 -1.56 19.27 7.86
CA LEU A 151 -2.83 18.56 8.06
C LEU A 151 -4.03 19.51 7.98
N GLU A 152 -3.92 20.71 8.55
CA GLU A 152 -4.95 21.74 8.43
C GLU A 152 -5.13 22.21 6.97
N GLU A 153 -4.03 22.38 6.23
CA GLU A 153 -4.07 22.78 4.82
C GLU A 153 -4.68 21.70 3.93
N THR A 154 -4.26 20.45 4.09
CA THR A 154 -4.82 19.30 3.34
C THR A 154 -6.31 19.11 3.65
N SER A 155 -6.71 19.22 4.91
CA SER A 155 -8.12 19.18 5.34
C SER A 155 -8.96 20.27 4.67
N LYS A 156 -8.48 21.52 4.62
CA LYS A 156 -9.14 22.63 3.90
C LYS A 156 -9.32 22.37 2.41
N ASN A 157 -8.44 21.58 1.80
CA ASN A 157 -8.51 21.19 0.40
C ASN A 157 -9.27 19.87 0.17
N GLY A 158 -9.89 19.29 1.20
CA GLY A 158 -10.61 18.01 1.09
C GLY A 158 -9.70 16.79 0.85
N ILE A 159 -8.40 16.91 1.12
CA ILE A 159 -7.43 15.83 0.98
C ILE A 159 -7.23 15.14 2.33
N LYS A 160 -7.46 13.83 2.36
CA LYS A 160 -7.21 13.00 3.55
C LYS A 160 -5.71 12.73 3.67
N VAL A 161 -5.20 12.68 4.89
CA VAL A 161 -3.80 12.26 5.15
C VAL A 161 -3.78 11.03 6.03
N ARG A 162 -3.05 9.99 5.62
CA ARG A 162 -2.70 8.83 6.46
C ARG A 162 -1.18 8.74 6.59
N ALA A 163 -0.71 8.33 7.76
CA ALA A 163 0.72 8.34 8.08
C ALA A 163 1.30 6.92 8.18
N TRP A 164 2.46 6.69 7.57
CA TRP A 164 3.19 5.42 7.63
C TRP A 164 4.65 5.62 8.06
N THR A 165 5.36 4.62 8.55
CA THR A 165 4.84 3.56 9.41
C THR A 165 5.05 4.01 10.85
N CYS A 166 3.99 4.18 11.63
CA CYS A 166 4.11 4.60 13.02
C CYS A 166 3.72 3.44 13.95
N ASN A 167 4.62 3.08 14.86
CA ASN A 167 4.41 2.02 15.86
C ASN A 167 4.40 2.59 17.29
N ASN A 168 4.20 3.89 17.46
CA ASN A 168 4.12 4.56 18.75
C ASN A 168 2.95 5.56 18.74
N PRO A 169 1.77 5.20 19.29
CA PRO A 169 0.59 6.06 19.25
C PRO A 169 0.79 7.46 19.82
N VAL A 170 1.70 7.61 20.81
CA VAL A 170 2.01 8.90 21.44
C VAL A 170 2.54 9.91 20.43
N GLU A 171 3.25 9.46 19.38
CA GLU A 171 3.79 10.33 18.33
C GLU A 171 2.70 10.93 17.42
N LEU A 172 1.47 10.39 17.47
CA LEU A 172 0.36 10.84 16.61
C LEU A 172 -0.74 11.60 17.36
N VAL A 173 -0.68 11.69 18.69
CA VAL A 173 -1.75 12.25 19.53
C VAL A 173 -2.17 13.64 19.05
N SER A 174 -1.20 14.55 18.84
CA SER A 174 -1.47 15.92 18.41
C SER A 174 -1.95 16.06 16.96
N PHE A 175 -1.82 15.00 16.14
CA PHE A 175 -2.13 15.06 14.72
C PHE A 175 -3.57 14.64 14.41
N TRP A 176 -4.22 13.87 15.29
CA TRP A 176 -5.61 13.48 15.11
C TRP A 176 -6.54 14.69 15.04
N ASP A 177 -6.42 15.60 16.01
CA ASP A 177 -7.22 16.83 16.06
C ASP A 177 -6.87 17.81 14.92
N ALA A 178 -5.65 17.71 14.38
CA ALA A 178 -5.20 18.52 13.25
C ALA A 178 -5.69 18.00 11.89
N GLY A 179 -6.33 16.83 11.82
CA GLY A 179 -6.89 16.28 10.59
C GLY A 179 -6.23 15.01 10.05
N LEU A 180 -5.39 14.32 10.85
CA LEU A 180 -4.90 12.99 10.48
C LEU A 180 -6.08 12.00 10.38
N THR A 181 -6.18 11.29 9.28
CA THR A 181 -7.33 10.41 8.97
C THR A 181 -7.03 8.92 9.09
N GLY A 182 -5.78 8.55 9.37
CA GLY A 182 -5.40 7.16 9.56
C GLY A 182 -3.91 6.94 9.78
N VAL A 183 -3.59 5.75 10.25
CA VAL A 183 -2.23 5.29 10.48
C VAL A 183 -2.01 3.93 9.82
N ILE A 184 -0.85 3.78 9.20
CA ILE A 184 -0.32 2.50 8.74
C ILE A 184 0.74 2.09 9.75
N THR A 185 0.59 0.91 10.34
CA THR A 185 1.39 0.41 11.47
C THR A 185 1.69 -1.07 11.30
N ASP A 186 2.84 -1.50 11.81
CA ASP A 186 3.18 -2.93 11.89
C ASP A 186 2.48 -3.63 13.06
N ASN A 187 1.95 -2.86 14.03
CA ASN A 187 1.24 -3.39 15.19
C ASN A 187 -0.11 -2.68 15.42
N PRO A 188 -1.17 -3.11 14.72
CA PRO A 188 -2.51 -2.51 14.85
C PRO A 188 -3.06 -2.49 16.28
N LYS A 189 -2.67 -3.43 17.15
CA LYS A 189 -3.12 -3.49 18.55
C LYS A 189 -2.73 -2.26 19.37
N LEU A 190 -1.74 -1.50 18.92
CA LEU A 190 -1.36 -0.24 19.59
C LEU A 190 -2.40 0.87 19.39
N PHE A 191 -3.24 0.76 18.36
CA PHE A 191 -4.24 1.76 17.99
C PHE A 191 -5.69 1.25 18.13
N LEU A 192 -5.86 -0.05 18.34
CA LEU A 192 -7.14 -0.70 18.59
C LEU A 192 -7.19 -1.04 20.09
N GLY A 193 -7.88 -0.21 20.87
CA GLY A 193 -8.06 -0.39 22.31
C GLY A 193 -8.72 -1.72 22.69
#